data_AF-A0A7W6SXT2-F1
#
_entry.id   AF-A0A7W6SXT2-F1
#
_cell.length_a   1.000
_cell.length_b   1.000
_cell.length_c   1.000
_cell.angle_alpha   90.00
_cell.angle_beta   90.00
_cell.angle_gamma   90.00
#
_symmetry.space_group_name_H-M   'P 1'
#
loop_
_entity.id
_entity.type
_entity.pdbx_description
1 polymer ?
#
loop_
_entity_poly.entity_id
_entity_poly.type
_entity_poly.pdbx_seq_one_letter_code
_entity_poly.pdbx_strand_id
1 'polypeptide(L)'
;MATYRAYLLEETGHVASRIDLECADDEAAKERVPWLPHEHGAELWALDRLIAVFGPTAQRKQPIDPTEKLEKLLADAEDCTLISKLAADPAKRERFARLAKRFRRMARTLDTAIKANADPNASRS
;
A
#
# COMPACT_ATOMS: atom_id res chain seq x y z
N MET A 1 -25.77 12.07 14.29
CA MET A 1 -24.95 11.33 13.31
C MET A 1 -25.50 11.66 11.94
N ALA A 2 -24.62 11.98 10.99
CA ALA A 2 -25.00 12.30 9.62
C ALA A 2 -24.65 11.11 8.70
N THR A 3 -25.47 10.93 7.68
CA THR A 3 -25.27 9.89 6.67
C THR A 3 -24.45 10.46 5.52
N TYR A 4 -23.28 9.89 5.30
CA TYR A 4 -22.38 10.19 4.21
C TYR A 4 -22.39 9.04 3.21
N ARG A 5 -22.08 9.34 1.95
CA ARG A 5 -21.99 8.40 0.85
C ARG A 5 -20.63 8.56 0.20
N ALA A 6 -19.83 7.51 0.25
CA ALA A 6 -18.60 7.43 -0.51
C ALA A 6 -18.87 6.70 -1.82
N TYR A 7 -18.71 7.40 -2.94
CA TYR A 7 -18.78 6.81 -4.27
C TYR A 7 -17.37 6.49 -4.73
N LEU A 8 -17.10 5.20 -4.93
CA LEU A 8 -15.82 4.73 -5.44
C LEU A 8 -15.84 4.85 -6.96
N LEU A 9 -14.82 5.49 -7.50
CA LEU A 9 -14.68 5.67 -8.94
C LEU A 9 -13.89 4.49 -9.54
N GLU A 10 -14.21 4.16 -10.79
CA GLU A 10 -13.44 3.26 -11.66
C GLU A 10 -12.52 4.05 -12.59
N GLU A 11 -11.66 3.36 -13.36
CA GLU A 11 -10.65 3.97 -14.25
C GLU A 11 -11.23 5.03 -15.21
N THR A 12 -12.49 4.84 -15.61
CA THR A 12 -13.20 5.74 -16.53
C THR A 12 -13.82 6.96 -15.85
N GLY A 13 -13.73 7.07 -14.53
CA GLY A 13 -14.38 8.11 -13.72
C GLY A 13 -15.86 7.85 -13.42
N HIS A 14 -16.40 6.69 -13.81
CA HIS A 14 -17.76 6.27 -13.43
C HIS A 14 -17.80 5.79 -11.98
N VAL A 15 -18.99 5.73 -11.40
CA VAL A 15 -19.22 5.18 -10.07
C VAL A 15 -19.24 3.66 -10.13
N ALA A 16 -18.20 3.03 -9.60
CA ALA A 16 -18.10 1.58 -9.48
C ALA A 16 -18.90 1.04 -8.29
N SER A 17 -18.93 1.79 -7.19
CA SER A 17 -19.60 1.34 -5.96
C SER A 17 -19.99 2.50 -5.05
N ARG A 18 -20.94 2.26 -4.15
CA ARG A 18 -21.39 3.21 -3.13
C ARG A 18 -21.28 2.56 -1.75
N ILE A 19 -20.66 3.28 -0.82
CA ILE A 19 -20.56 2.90 0.59
C ILE A 19 -21.25 3.96 1.43
N ASP A 20 -22.30 3.55 2.14
CA ASP A 20 -23.00 4.40 3.10
C ASP A 20 -22.21 4.41 4.43
N LEU A 21 -21.89 5.61 4.93
CA LEU A 21 -21.08 5.85 6.12
C LEU A 21 -21.87 6.68 7.13
N GLU A 22 -21.86 6.27 8.40
CA GLU A 22 -22.39 7.07 9.50
C GLU A 22 -21.25 7.73 10.28
N CYS A 23 -21.13 9.05 10.15
CA CYS A 23 -20.09 9.83 10.82
C CYS A 23 -20.72 10.97 11.64
N ALA A 24 -19.96 11.48 12.62
CA ALA A 24 -20.41 12.60 13.44
C ALA A 24 -20.41 13.91 12.65
N ASP A 25 -19.41 14.12 11.80
CA ASP A 25 -19.11 15.37 11.10
C ASP A 25 -18.30 15.12 9.81
N ASP A 26 -18.13 16.19 9.02
CA ASP A 26 -17.45 16.18 7.73
C ASP A 26 -15.98 15.71 7.85
N GLU A 27 -15.28 16.06 8.93
CA GLU A 27 -13.86 15.67 9.13
C GLU A 27 -13.76 14.17 9.41
N ALA A 28 -14.58 13.65 10.32
CA ALA A 28 -14.65 12.21 10.60
C ALA A 28 -15.01 11.38 9.35
N ALA A 29 -15.83 11.92 8.45
CA ALA A 29 -16.14 11.29 7.17
C ALA A 29 -14.93 11.30 6.21
N LYS A 30 -14.19 12.42 6.12
CA LYS A 30 -12.96 12.50 5.31
C LYS A 30 -11.88 11.55 5.80
N GLU A 31 -11.76 11.32 7.10
CA GLU A 31 -10.78 10.38 7.65
C GLU A 31 -11.08 8.92 7.29
N ARG A 32 -12.34 8.57 7.00
CA ARG A 32 -12.73 7.20 6.64
C ARG A 32 -12.45 6.83 5.19
N VAL A 33 -12.65 7.75 4.26
CA VAL A 33 -12.51 7.47 2.82
C VAL A 33 -11.12 6.94 2.42
N PRO A 34 -10.00 7.42 2.98
CA PRO A 34 -8.66 6.88 2.75
C PRO A 34 -8.47 5.39 3.06
N TRP A 35 -9.34 4.79 3.88
CA TRP A 35 -9.30 3.37 4.25
C TRP A 35 -10.17 2.49 3.34
N LEU A 36 -10.99 3.09 2.48
CA LEU A 36 -11.81 2.37 1.52
C LEU A 36 -10.98 1.91 0.32
N PRO A 37 -11.40 0.85 -0.40
CA PRO A 37 -10.75 0.43 -1.62
C PRO A 37 -11.08 1.40 -2.78
N HIS A 38 -10.41 2.56 -2.82
CA HIS A 38 -10.62 3.61 -3.82
C HIS A 38 -9.42 3.75 -4.78
N GLU A 39 -9.10 2.66 -5.49
CA GLU A 39 -7.91 2.58 -6.38
C GLU A 39 -7.87 3.70 -7.42
N HIS A 40 -9.02 4.03 -8.02
CA HIS A 40 -9.13 5.04 -9.08
C HIS A 40 -9.68 6.40 -8.59
N GLY A 41 -9.94 6.51 -7.28
CA GLY A 41 -10.47 7.71 -6.65
C GLY A 41 -11.82 7.47 -5.96
N ALA A 42 -12.26 8.45 -5.17
CA ALA A 42 -13.54 8.40 -4.48
C ALA A 42 -14.12 9.80 -4.29
N GLU A 43 -15.44 9.91 -4.25
CA GLU A 43 -16.15 11.14 -3.91
C GLU A 43 -16.95 10.95 -2.62
N LEU A 44 -16.81 11.89 -1.69
CA LEU A 44 -17.55 11.89 -0.43
C LEU A 44 -18.66 12.92 -0.49
N TRP A 45 -19.88 12.45 -0.30
CA TRP A 45 -21.09 13.26 -0.33
C TRP A 45 -21.85 13.17 1.00
N ALA A 46 -22.40 14.28 1.45
CA ALA A 46 -23.39 14.34 2.53
C ALA A 46 -24.74 14.73 1.90
N LEU A 47 -25.59 13.75 1.63
CA LEU A 47 -26.83 13.92 0.87
C LEU A 47 -26.59 14.50 -0.54
N ASP A 48 -26.83 15.80 -0.72
CA ASP A 48 -26.67 16.59 -1.95
C ASP A 48 -25.36 17.41 -1.96
N ARG A 49 -24.67 17.49 -0.82
CA ARG A 49 -23.46 18.29 -0.68
C ARG A 49 -22.21 17.45 -0.91
N LEU A 50 -21.43 17.78 -1.94
CA LEU A 50 -20.08 17.24 -2.13
C LEU A 50 -19.15 17.78 -1.04
N ILE A 51 -18.59 16.89 -0.23
CA ILE A 51 -17.70 17.22 0.89
C ILE A 51 -16.23 17.22 0.45
N ALA A 52 -15.81 16.19 -0.30
CA ALA A 52 -14.45 16.05 -0.78
C ALA A 52 -14.37 15.11 -1.98
N VAL A 53 -13.38 15.34 -2.86
CA VAL A 53 -12.99 14.43 -3.94
C VAL A 53 -11.58 13.94 -3.67
N PHE A 54 -11.42 12.63 -3.71
CA PHE A 54 -10.16 11.91 -3.55
C PHE A 54 -9.71 11.43 -4.91
N GLY A 55 -8.55 11.90 -5.37
CA GLY A 55 -7.96 11.42 -6.61
C GLY A 55 -7.54 9.94 -6.51
N PRO A 56 -7.22 9.30 -7.66
CA PRO A 56 -6.67 7.96 -7.66
C PRO A 56 -5.47 7.91 -6.72
N THR A 57 -5.53 7.01 -5.73
CA THR A 57 -4.37 6.78 -4.87
C THR A 57 -3.32 6.09 -5.72
N ALA A 58 -2.46 6.88 -6.37
CA ALA A 58 -1.23 6.36 -6.95
C ALA A 58 -0.44 5.74 -5.78
N GLN A 59 -0.60 4.42 -5.62
CA GLN A 59 0.12 3.58 -4.68
C GLN A 59 -0.31 3.67 -3.21
N ARG A 60 -1.38 2.94 -2.87
CA ARG A 60 -1.37 2.13 -1.65
C ARG A 60 -1.81 0.69 -1.94
N LYS A 61 -1.05 0.00 -2.81
CA LYS A 61 -0.82 -1.43 -2.56
C LYS A 61 0.08 -1.52 -1.32
N GLN A 62 -0.53 -1.42 -0.14
CA GLN A 62 0.05 -2.14 0.99
C GLN A 62 -0.13 -3.61 0.62
N PRO A 63 0.95 -4.39 0.45
CA PRO A 63 0.79 -5.83 0.33
C PRO A 63 0.11 -6.30 1.62
N ILE A 64 -1.17 -6.67 1.48
CA ILE A 64 -2.00 -7.21 2.57
C ILE A 64 -1.40 -8.54 3.02
N ASP A 65 -0.67 -9.20 2.12
CA ASP A 65 0.04 -10.44 2.39
C ASP A 65 1.55 -10.20 2.65
N PRO A 66 2.08 -10.67 3.81
CA PRO A 66 3.49 -10.51 4.13
C PRO A 66 4.41 -11.29 3.19
N THR A 67 3.93 -12.34 2.52
CA THR A 67 4.67 -13.09 1.49
C THR A 67 4.80 -12.29 0.20
N GLU A 68 3.73 -11.63 -0.26
CA GLU A 68 3.79 -10.73 -1.43
C GLU A 68 4.80 -9.60 -1.21
N LYS A 69 4.83 -9.06 0.02
CA LYS A 69 5.82 -8.05 0.42
C LYS A 69 7.26 -8.60 0.40
N LEU A 70 7.44 -9.85 0.82
CA LEU A 70 8.73 -10.54 0.78
C LEU A 70 9.21 -10.72 -0.65
N GLU A 71 8.36 -11.20 -1.55
CA GLU A 71 8.66 -11.39 -2.97
C GLU A 71 9.08 -10.07 -3.62
N LYS A 72 8.34 -8.98 -3.36
CA LYS A 72 8.69 -7.65 -3.86
C LYS A 72 10.08 -7.18 -3.39
N LEU A 73 10.38 -7.35 -2.09
CA LEU A 73 11.69 -6.98 -1.54
C LEU A 73 12.83 -7.79 -2.17
N LEU A 74 12.58 -9.04 -2.54
CA LEU A 74 13.57 -9.88 -3.22
C LEU A 74 13.75 -9.42 -4.67
N ALA A 75 12.66 -9.17 -5.40
CA ALA A 75 12.70 -8.65 -6.76
C ALA A 75 13.47 -7.31 -6.84
N ASP A 76 13.14 -6.34 -5.97
CA ASP A 76 13.84 -5.05 -5.89
C ASP A 76 15.35 -5.22 -5.60
N ALA A 77 15.72 -6.23 -4.80
CA ALA A 77 17.12 -6.53 -4.51
C ALA A 77 17.87 -7.12 -5.71
N GLU A 78 17.20 -7.96 -6.49
CA GLU A 78 17.75 -8.55 -7.71
C GLU A 78 17.93 -7.48 -8.80
N ASP A 79 16.92 -6.63 -8.99
CA ASP A 79 16.99 -5.50 -9.91
C ASP A 79 18.13 -4.55 -9.55
N CYS A 80 18.24 -4.17 -8.27
CA CYS A 80 19.36 -3.34 -7.81
C CYS A 80 20.72 -4.05 -8.01
N THR A 81 20.78 -5.37 -7.86
CA THR A 81 22.03 -6.12 -8.12
C THR A 81 22.39 -6.08 -9.61
N LEU A 82 21.40 -6.24 -10.49
CA LEU A 82 21.58 -6.18 -11.93
C LEU A 82 22.03 -4.77 -12.37
N ILE A 83 21.35 -3.72 -11.89
CA ILE A 83 21.72 -2.33 -12.18
C ILE A 83 23.14 -2.04 -11.69
N SER A 84 23.52 -2.55 -10.51
CA SER A 84 24.89 -2.39 -10.01
C SER A 84 25.94 -3.07 -10.89
N LYS A 85 25.62 -4.19 -11.54
CA LYS A 85 26.55 -4.88 -12.45
C LYS A 85 26.64 -4.19 -13.81
N LEU A 86 25.52 -3.66 -14.30
CA LEU A 86 25.41 -3.05 -15.62
C LEU A 86 25.79 -1.56 -15.66
N ALA A 87 25.76 -0.86 -14.52
CA ALA A 87 26.08 0.57 -14.49
C ALA A 87 27.54 0.82 -14.96
N ALA A 88 27.74 1.81 -15.82
CA ALA A 88 29.08 2.24 -16.24
C ALA A 88 29.80 3.05 -15.16
N ASP A 89 29.05 3.89 -14.44
CA ASP A 89 29.57 4.77 -13.39
C ASP A 89 29.78 4.03 -12.06
N PRO A 90 31.00 4.08 -11.46
CA PRO A 90 31.32 3.35 -10.24
C PRO A 90 30.51 3.80 -9.00
N ALA A 91 30.16 5.08 -8.90
CA ALA A 91 29.36 5.57 -7.77
C ALA A 91 27.91 5.04 -7.84
N LYS A 92 27.35 4.96 -9.04
CA LYS A 92 26.06 4.32 -9.31
C LYS A 92 26.10 2.83 -8.98
N ARG A 93 27.17 2.11 -9.37
CA ARG A 93 27.36 0.70 -8.96
C ARG A 93 27.27 0.55 -7.44
N GLU A 94 28.05 1.34 -6.69
CA GLU A 94 28.08 1.25 -5.23
C GLU A 94 26.71 1.57 -4.60
N ARG A 95 26.01 2.59 -5.09
CA ARG A 95 24.68 2.97 -4.58
C ARG A 95 23.68 1.81 -4.74
N PHE A 96 23.60 1.23 -5.93
CA PHE A 96 22.69 0.11 -6.18
C PHE A 96 23.11 -1.17 -5.45
N ALA A 97 24.41 -1.44 -5.30
CA ALA A 97 24.90 -2.55 -4.47
C ALA A 97 24.49 -2.41 -3.00
N ARG A 98 24.62 -1.20 -2.43
CA ARG A 98 24.16 -0.90 -1.06
C ARG A 98 22.66 -1.05 -0.92
N LEU A 99 21.90 -0.58 -1.91
CA LEU A 99 20.44 -0.67 -1.90
C LEU A 99 19.97 -2.13 -1.97
N ALA A 100 20.56 -2.95 -2.85
CA ALA A 100 20.29 -4.39 -2.91
C ALA A 100 20.56 -5.09 -1.56
N LYS A 101 21.65 -4.74 -0.88
CA LYS A 101 21.97 -5.27 0.45
C LYS A 101 20.92 -4.89 1.49
N ARG A 102 20.41 -3.66 1.44
CA ARG A 102 19.35 -3.19 2.34
C ARG A 102 18.04 -3.94 2.10
N PHE A 103 17.62 -4.11 0.84
CA PHE A 103 16.42 -4.86 0.50
C PHE A 103 16.51 -6.32 0.96
N ARG A 104 17.64 -7.00 0.72
CA ARG A 104 17.87 -8.36 1.25
C ARG A 104 17.81 -8.44 2.77
N ARG A 105 18.30 -7.43 3.49
CA ARG A 105 18.23 -7.40 4.96
C ARG A 105 16.79 -7.30 5.42
N MET A 106 15.99 -6.41 4.82
CA MET A 106 14.58 -6.25 5.16
C MET A 106 13.77 -7.52 4.82
N ALA A 107 14.05 -8.14 3.67
CA ALA A 107 13.44 -9.42 3.26
C ALA A 107 13.69 -10.53 4.31
N ARG A 108 14.94 -10.68 4.79
CA ARG A 108 15.27 -11.67 5.83
C ARG A 108 14.51 -11.46 7.13
N THR A 109 14.39 -10.20 7.57
CA THR A 109 13.62 -9.88 8.78
C THR A 109 12.14 -10.26 8.60
N LEU A 110 11.58 -9.99 7.44
CA LEU A 110 10.18 -10.31 7.15
C LEU A 110 9.93 -11.81 7.02
N ASP A 111 10.79 -12.54 6.31
CA ASP A 111 10.76 -14.01 6.22
C ASP A 111 10.83 -14.67 7.60
N THR A 112 11.70 -14.17 8.49
CA THR A 112 11.78 -14.65 9.87
C THR A 112 10.47 -14.42 10.62
N ALA A 113 9.85 -13.23 10.46
CA ALA A 113 8.59 -12.90 11.11
C ALA A 113 7.42 -13.76 10.57
N ILE A 114 7.37 -14.01 9.26
CA ILE A 114 6.37 -14.89 8.63
C ILE A 114 6.49 -16.30 9.21
N LYS A 115 7.72 -16.86 9.26
CA LYS A 115 7.97 -18.19 9.81
C LYS A 115 7.62 -18.29 11.28
N ALA A 116 7.96 -17.27 12.08
CA ALA A 116 7.61 -17.22 13.50
C ALA A 116 6.09 -17.17 13.73
N ASN A 117 5.34 -16.49 12.86
CA ASN A 117 3.88 -16.45 12.95
C ASN A 117 3.21 -17.73 12.40
N ALA A 118 3.87 -18.44 11.50
CA ALA A 118 3.40 -19.73 10.97
C ALA A 118 3.65 -20.91 11.93
N ASP A 119 4.55 -20.77 12.90
CA ASP A 119 4.82 -21.77 13.94
C ASP A 119 4.28 -21.31 15.31
N PRO A 120 3.03 -21.67 15.68
CA PRO A 120 2.46 -21.31 16.98
C PRO A 120 3.11 -22.03 18.18
N ASN A 121 4.07 -22.94 17.96
CA ASN A 121 4.71 -23.74 19.01
C ASN A 121 6.16 -23.29 19.33
N ALA A 122 6.76 -22.44 18.51
CA ALA A 122 8.12 -21.92 18.70
C ALA A 122 8.30 -21.04 19.95
N SER A 123 7.20 -20.64 20.61
CA SER A 123 7.22 -19.81 21.83
C SER A 123 7.09 -20.60 23.15
N ARG A 124 7.14 -21.95 23.12
CA ARG A 124 6.85 -22.80 24.29
C ARG A 124 8.02 -23.67 24.81
N SER A 125 9.27 -23.36 24.46
CA SER A 125 10.46 -24.09 24.98
C SER A 125 11.42 -23.18 25.73
#